data_AF-A0A9W7CI84-F1
#
_entry.id   AF-A0A9W7CI84-F1
#
_cell.length_a   1.000
_cell.length_b   1.000
_cell.length_c   1.000
_cell.angle_alpha   90.00
_cell.angle_beta   90.00
_cell.angle_gamma   90.00
#
_symmetry.space_group_name_H-M   'P 1'
#
loop_
_entity.id
_entity.type
_entity.pdbx_description
1 polymer ?
#
loop_
_entity_poly.entity_id
_entity_poly.type
_entity_poly.pdbx_seq_one_letter_code
_entity_poly.pdbx_strand_id
1 'polypeptide(L)'
;MAKAFGLCGDESTRRNVATLTPVTVDEVGEYASEVQRSILDKQLAISQFKLENQALETLLADAESQELAVHKIARVQPAAKVDAPPPPPIELSLPGNYEILSTFSYDEPLSIHSKNHFLSAESSGATLEERTFEISQLPDGKSVSIKHVKSGKFMAMKTKSESESWTVKADCTTPESTSSCQWEIHENKYIFNKYMNAYLNVVKHVHVRGHHENGGSYGPAGKSMNSEFKFKPVGEASRKEEEINKEKYRRVMKYMDSEKETAYIERIQALPRSDEYRVISFGLYGSDTKYTTGAIRNAELRDTYFPGWAIRFYVDDSVPQDVITKLKELGSEIVKEEGLKGGIGGMFWRFLVADDDTVDRYIVRDSDSRLNARDRFAVEEWIESGKCIHSVRDHVNHRRSLNGGMWGGKRGCIPGGVRDKMGNSARGKYMEDLHFLTQKIWPLVEQDQISHDAFSCTEFPNSKPFPTQRDENFQHVGQVFFADDSPRMGDIDIFKGVLNPLQCRPAGHADWTHG
;
A
#
# COMPACT_ATOMS: atom_id res chain seq x y z
N MET A 1 42.48 -49.83 27.94
CA MET A 1 43.29 -48.98 27.04
C MET A 1 42.98 -47.52 27.39
N ALA A 2 43.52 -46.94 28.47
CA ALA A 2 44.85 -46.36 28.61
C ALA A 2 45.17 -45.26 27.57
N LYS A 3 44.94 -43.99 27.94
CA LYS A 3 46.03 -42.99 28.03
C LYS A 3 45.57 -41.73 28.77
N ALA A 4 46.34 -41.41 29.81
CA ALA A 4 46.32 -40.20 30.61
C ALA A 4 47.21 -39.12 29.98
N PHE A 5 46.92 -37.85 30.28
CA PHE A 5 47.91 -36.79 30.49
C PHE A 5 47.35 -35.83 31.56
N GLY A 6 48.07 -35.68 32.67
CA GLY A 6 47.93 -34.59 33.66
C GLY A 6 48.68 -33.34 33.16
N LEU A 7 48.92 -32.27 33.91
CA LEU A 7 48.51 -31.72 35.20
C LEU A 7 49.21 -30.33 35.23
N CYS A 8 48.53 -29.29 35.73
CA CYS A 8 49.01 -28.00 36.30
C CYS A 8 47.86 -26.99 36.08
N GLY A 9 47.20 -26.39 37.07
CA GLY A 9 47.64 -25.95 38.39
C GLY A 9 47.69 -24.42 38.36
N ASP A 10 46.58 -23.74 38.66
CA ASP A 10 46.63 -22.39 39.23
C ASP A 10 45.38 -22.12 40.09
N GLU A 11 45.64 -21.73 41.33
CA GLU A 11 44.70 -21.41 42.39
C GLU A 11 44.47 -19.89 42.42
N SER A 12 43.34 -19.43 41.91
CA SER A 12 42.60 -18.27 42.45
C SER A 12 41.32 -18.16 41.63
N THR A 13 40.13 -18.39 42.17
CA THR A 13 39.38 -17.35 42.88
C THR A 13 38.16 -18.02 43.51
N ARG A 14 38.10 -18.10 44.84
CA ARG A 14 36.85 -18.36 45.57
C ARG A 14 36.02 -17.07 45.58
N ARG A 15 34.77 -17.10 45.10
CA ARG A 15 33.61 -16.46 45.76
C ARG A 15 32.28 -16.82 45.08
N ASN A 16 31.31 -17.16 45.93
CA ASN A 16 29.86 -17.17 45.76
C ASN A 16 29.23 -18.26 44.88
N VAL A 17 29.10 -19.47 45.44
CA VAL A 17 28.02 -20.40 45.06
C VAL A 17 26.84 -20.11 45.98
N ALA A 18 25.77 -19.56 45.41
CA ALA A 18 24.47 -19.50 46.07
C ALA A 18 23.95 -20.93 46.26
N THR A 19 23.54 -21.25 47.47
CA THR A 19 22.83 -22.49 47.82
C THR A 19 21.55 -22.60 46.99
N LEU A 20 21.57 -23.45 45.96
CA LEU A 20 20.37 -23.92 45.27
C LEU A 20 19.64 -24.90 46.19
N THR A 21 18.42 -24.56 46.59
CA THR A 21 17.49 -25.48 47.23
C THR A 21 17.13 -26.60 46.24
N PRO A 22 17.10 -27.88 46.65
CA PRO A 22 16.69 -28.96 45.77
C PRO A 22 15.20 -28.81 45.43
N VAL A 23 14.88 -28.71 44.15
CA VAL A 23 13.50 -28.83 43.65
C VAL A 23 13.01 -30.23 44.01
N THR A 24 11.87 -30.30 44.69
CA THR A 24 11.31 -31.57 45.15
C THR A 24 10.75 -32.35 43.95
N VAL A 25 10.72 -33.69 44.05
CA VAL A 25 10.22 -34.57 42.97
C VAL A 25 8.75 -34.25 42.62
N ASP A 26 8.01 -33.69 43.56
CA ASP A 26 6.61 -33.29 43.39
C ASP A 26 6.47 -32.02 42.52
N GLU A 27 7.36 -31.01 42.65
CA GLU A 27 7.34 -29.78 41.84
C GLU A 27 7.68 -30.03 40.35
N VAL A 28 8.55 -31.01 40.06
CA VAL A 28 8.85 -31.45 38.69
C VAL A 28 7.65 -32.19 38.08
N GLY A 29 6.93 -32.97 38.89
CA GLY A 29 5.72 -33.67 38.47
C GLY A 29 4.57 -32.73 38.13
N GLU A 30 4.40 -31.66 38.91
CA GLU A 30 3.36 -30.65 38.69
C GLU A 30 3.63 -29.85 37.41
N TYR A 31 4.87 -29.40 37.19
CA TYR A 31 5.28 -28.70 35.97
C TYR A 31 5.17 -29.57 34.71
N ALA A 32 5.55 -30.85 34.79
CA ALA A 32 5.38 -31.80 33.69
C ALA A 32 3.89 -32.01 33.35
N SER A 33 3.02 -32.05 34.36
CA SER A 33 1.57 -32.20 34.16
C SER A 33 0.95 -30.97 33.48
N GLU A 34 1.45 -29.77 33.79
CA GLU A 34 0.96 -28.50 33.24
C GLU A 34 1.41 -28.30 31.78
N VAL A 35 2.65 -28.65 31.46
CA VAL A 35 3.15 -28.69 30.08
C VAL A 35 2.36 -29.71 29.24
N GLN A 36 2.05 -30.88 29.81
CA GLN A 36 1.29 -31.90 29.11
C GLN A 36 -0.17 -31.49 28.86
N ARG A 37 -0.80 -30.78 29.79
CA ARG A 37 -2.12 -30.14 29.57
C ARG A 37 -2.05 -29.08 28.47
N SER A 38 -1.03 -28.22 28.48
CA SER A 38 -0.84 -27.19 27.43
C SER A 38 -0.65 -27.79 26.03
N ILE A 39 0.04 -28.92 25.92
CA ILE A 39 0.20 -29.65 24.65
C ILE A 39 -1.14 -30.24 24.20
N LEU A 40 -1.91 -30.83 25.13
CA LEU A 40 -3.21 -31.41 24.81
C LEU A 40 -4.22 -30.34 24.36
N ASP A 41 -4.24 -29.17 25.00
CA ASP A 41 -5.11 -28.05 24.63
C ASP A 41 -4.76 -27.50 23.25
N LYS A 42 -3.46 -27.41 22.91
CA LYS A 42 -3.01 -27.03 21.57
C LYS A 42 -3.39 -28.06 20.51
N GLN A 43 -3.31 -29.35 20.82
CA GLN A 43 -3.73 -30.42 19.92
C GLN A 43 -5.25 -30.43 19.70
N LEU A 44 -6.03 -30.11 20.74
CA LEU A 44 -7.47 -29.96 20.67
C LEU A 44 -7.86 -28.76 19.80
N ALA A 45 -7.21 -27.61 19.97
CA ALA A 45 -7.43 -26.41 19.16
C ALA A 45 -7.09 -26.64 17.67
N ILE A 46 -5.99 -27.34 17.38
CA ILE A 46 -5.62 -27.72 16.00
C ILE A 46 -6.67 -28.68 15.40
N SER A 47 -7.23 -29.58 16.21
CA SER A 47 -8.25 -30.52 15.75
C SER A 47 -9.59 -29.82 15.49
N GLN A 48 -9.98 -28.85 16.34
CA GLN A 48 -11.14 -27.98 16.11
C GLN A 48 -10.98 -27.13 14.84
N PHE A 49 -9.82 -26.51 14.65
CA PHE A 49 -9.53 -25.73 13.44
C PHE A 49 -9.59 -26.58 12.17
N LYS A 50 -9.16 -27.85 12.22
CA LYS A 50 -9.31 -28.78 11.10
C LYS A 50 -10.77 -29.14 10.82
N LEU A 51 -11.56 -29.37 11.86
CA LEU A 51 -13.01 -29.64 11.74
C LEU A 51 -13.76 -28.43 11.16
N GLU A 52 -13.44 -27.22 11.59
CA GLU A 52 -14.03 -25.98 11.10
C GLU A 52 -13.69 -25.74 9.62
N ASN A 53 -12.44 -25.97 9.22
CA ASN A 53 -12.07 -25.88 7.79
C ASN A 53 -12.75 -26.95 6.95
N GLN A 54 -12.91 -28.17 7.46
CA GLN A 54 -13.61 -29.24 6.75
C GLN A 54 -15.12 -28.93 6.61
N ALA A 55 -15.73 -28.28 7.60
CA ALA A 55 -17.09 -27.75 7.52
C ALA A 55 -17.21 -26.61 6.48
N LEU A 56 -16.20 -25.73 6.41
CA LEU A 56 -16.11 -24.66 5.41
C LEU A 56 -15.95 -25.19 3.98
N GLU A 57 -15.12 -26.21 3.77
CA GLU A 57 -14.97 -26.90 2.48
C GLU A 57 -16.28 -27.58 2.05
N THR A 58 -17.03 -28.14 3.02
CA THR A 58 -18.36 -28.73 2.75
C THR A 58 -19.38 -27.66 2.35
N LEU A 59 -19.38 -26.52 3.04
CA LEU A 59 -20.25 -25.38 2.72
C LEU A 59 -19.92 -24.75 1.35
N LEU A 60 -18.63 -24.69 0.99
CA LEU A 60 -18.18 -24.23 -0.32
C LEU A 60 -18.61 -25.21 -1.44
N ALA A 61 -18.50 -26.52 -1.20
CA ALA A 61 -18.97 -27.54 -2.14
C ALA A 61 -20.51 -27.51 -2.32
N ASP A 62 -21.26 -27.25 -1.24
CA ASP A 62 -22.72 -27.07 -1.31
C ASP A 62 -23.11 -25.79 -2.05
N ALA A 63 -22.35 -24.70 -1.89
CA ALA A 63 -22.56 -23.44 -2.62
C ALA A 63 -22.29 -23.62 -4.12
N GLU A 64 -21.20 -24.30 -4.50
CA GLU A 64 -20.90 -24.62 -5.90
C GLU A 64 -21.96 -25.56 -6.52
N SER A 65 -22.48 -26.50 -5.74
CA SER A 65 -23.57 -27.39 -6.17
C SER A 65 -24.90 -26.64 -6.39
N GLN A 66 -25.19 -25.63 -5.55
CA GLN A 66 -26.34 -24.73 -5.74
C GLN A 66 -26.18 -23.80 -6.94
N GLU A 67 -24.97 -23.31 -7.22
CA GLU A 67 -24.68 -22.49 -8.40
C GLU A 67 -24.80 -23.31 -9.70
N LEU A 68 -24.38 -24.58 -9.68
CA LEU A 68 -24.58 -25.53 -10.79
C LEU A 68 -26.06 -25.92 -11.00
N ALA A 69 -26.88 -25.92 -9.94
CA ALA A 69 -28.31 -26.18 -9.99
C ALA A 69 -29.09 -25.01 -10.61
N VAL A 70 -28.68 -23.76 -10.33
CA VAL A 70 -29.24 -22.55 -10.94
C VAL A 70 -28.94 -22.50 -12.45
N HIS A 71 -27.76 -22.94 -12.88
CA HIS A 71 -27.40 -23.04 -14.29
C HIS A 71 -28.09 -24.19 -15.06
N LYS A 72 -28.69 -25.17 -14.38
CA LYS A 72 -29.43 -26.28 -15.01
C LYS A 72 -30.92 -26.00 -15.26
N ILE A 73 -31.46 -24.86 -14.81
CA ILE A 73 -32.89 -24.53 -14.95
C ILE A 73 -33.24 -23.86 -16.31
N ALA A 74 -32.26 -23.48 -17.12
CA ALA A 74 -32.50 -22.97 -18.48
C ALA A 74 -32.36 -24.07 -19.56
N ARG A 75 -33.24 -25.08 -19.56
CA ARG A 75 -33.45 -25.98 -20.71
C ARG A 75 -34.95 -26.12 -21.00
N VAL A 76 -35.40 -25.42 -22.05
CA VAL A 76 -36.68 -25.66 -22.71
C VAL A 76 -36.59 -26.97 -23.50
N GLN A 77 -37.58 -27.85 -23.33
CA GLN A 77 -37.71 -29.15 -24.00
C GLN A 77 -38.37 -29.04 -25.40
N PRO A 78 -38.23 -30.09 -26.26
CA PRO A 78 -38.29 -29.97 -27.72
C PRO A 78 -39.67 -30.31 -28.33
N ALA A 79 -39.93 -29.80 -29.54
CA ALA A 79 -41.03 -30.27 -30.40
C ALA A 79 -40.53 -30.67 -31.80
N ALA A 80 -40.78 -31.95 -32.12
CA ALA A 80 -41.01 -32.64 -33.41
C ALA A 80 -40.11 -32.42 -34.65
N LYS A 81 -39.63 -33.56 -35.21
CA LYS A 81 -38.99 -33.75 -36.53
C LYS A 81 -40.03 -33.81 -37.67
N VAL A 82 -39.69 -33.27 -38.84
CA VAL A 82 -40.00 -33.83 -40.18
C VAL A 82 -38.86 -33.50 -41.17
N ASP A 83 -38.54 -34.45 -42.05
CA ASP A 83 -37.34 -34.65 -42.89
C ASP A 83 -37.15 -33.71 -44.10
N ALA A 84 -35.88 -33.52 -44.53
CA ALA A 84 -35.46 -33.41 -45.94
C ALA A 84 -33.90 -33.38 -46.11
N PRO A 85 -33.35 -33.75 -47.29
CA PRO A 85 -32.10 -34.51 -47.47
C PRO A 85 -30.85 -33.62 -47.78
N PRO A 86 -29.64 -34.19 -47.98
CA PRO A 86 -28.38 -33.52 -47.67
C PRO A 86 -27.89 -32.59 -48.79
N PRO A 87 -27.16 -31.50 -48.47
CA PRO A 87 -26.47 -30.73 -49.49
C PRO A 87 -25.06 -31.32 -49.80
N PRO A 88 -24.61 -31.14 -51.05
CA PRO A 88 -23.41 -31.75 -51.64
C PRO A 88 -22.12 -30.97 -51.27
N PRO A 89 -20.92 -31.45 -51.67
CA PRO A 89 -19.66 -30.91 -51.16
C PRO A 89 -19.33 -29.51 -51.70
N ILE A 90 -18.51 -28.84 -50.90
CA ILE A 90 -18.05 -27.45 -50.97
C ILE A 90 -17.37 -27.11 -52.30
N GLU A 91 -17.78 -25.98 -52.89
CA GLU A 91 -16.91 -25.13 -53.71
C GLU A 91 -17.06 -23.65 -53.31
N LEU A 92 -15.92 -22.97 -53.30
CA LEU A 92 -15.71 -21.59 -52.85
C LEU A 92 -16.48 -20.55 -53.68
N SER A 93 -17.20 -19.66 -53.01
CA SER A 93 -17.36 -18.27 -53.45
C SER A 93 -17.56 -17.33 -52.25
N LEU A 94 -16.75 -16.27 -52.20
CA LEU A 94 -17.04 -15.06 -51.41
C LEU A 94 -18.14 -14.29 -52.15
N PRO A 95 -19.22 -13.84 -51.49
CA PRO A 95 -19.23 -12.41 -51.13
C PRO A 95 -20.06 -12.04 -49.87
N GLY A 96 -19.64 -10.95 -49.23
CA GLY A 96 -20.50 -9.84 -48.77
C GLY A 96 -21.70 -10.13 -47.85
N ASN A 97 -21.54 -9.79 -46.58
CA ASN A 97 -22.41 -8.94 -45.74
C ASN A 97 -22.36 -9.42 -44.29
N TYR A 98 -21.46 -8.82 -43.50
CA TYR A 98 -21.61 -8.88 -42.05
C TYR A 98 -22.73 -7.93 -41.66
N GLU A 99 -23.82 -8.51 -41.15
CA GLU A 99 -24.85 -7.79 -40.41
C GLU A 99 -24.18 -6.97 -39.30
N ILE A 100 -24.49 -5.67 -39.31
CA ILE A 100 -24.13 -4.73 -38.24
C ILE A 100 -24.95 -5.16 -37.01
N LEU A 101 -24.34 -5.93 -36.13
CA LEU A 101 -24.87 -6.18 -34.80
C LEU A 101 -24.70 -4.91 -33.96
N SER A 102 -25.85 -4.27 -33.70
CA SER A 102 -26.14 -3.31 -32.64
C SER A 102 -25.28 -2.04 -32.55
N THR A 103 -25.90 -0.93 -32.95
CA THR A 103 -25.70 0.43 -32.42
C THR A 103 -25.57 0.43 -30.89
N PHE A 104 -24.42 0.90 -30.38
CA PHE A 104 -24.29 1.34 -28.98
C PHE A 104 -24.56 2.84 -28.90
N SER A 105 -25.65 3.22 -28.22
CA SER A 105 -25.96 4.60 -27.84
C SER A 105 -25.32 4.87 -26.47
N TYR A 106 -24.40 5.83 -26.38
CA TYR A 106 -23.94 6.37 -25.10
C TYR A 106 -24.56 7.75 -24.91
N ASP A 107 -25.32 7.92 -23.83
CA ASP A 107 -25.88 9.21 -23.40
C ASP A 107 -24.91 10.03 -22.52
N GLU A 108 -23.68 9.58 -22.26
CA GLU A 108 -22.70 10.31 -21.45
C GLU A 108 -21.24 10.22 -21.98
N PRO A 109 -20.43 11.28 -21.78
CA PRO A 109 -19.06 11.36 -22.29
C PRO A 109 -18.09 10.41 -21.57
N LEU A 110 -17.38 9.57 -22.34
CA LEU A 110 -16.33 8.65 -21.87
C LEU A 110 -14.99 9.39 -21.70
N SER A 111 -14.18 9.09 -20.67
CA SER A 111 -12.89 9.77 -20.40
C SER A 111 -11.65 8.88 -20.51
N ILE A 112 -10.55 9.45 -21.03
CA ILE A 112 -9.24 8.79 -21.12
C ILE A 112 -8.37 9.22 -19.95
N HIS A 113 -7.99 8.27 -19.10
CA HIS A 113 -7.03 8.49 -18.01
C HIS A 113 -5.66 7.98 -18.39
N SER A 114 -4.64 8.80 -18.13
CA SER A 114 -3.28 8.46 -18.50
C SER A 114 -2.32 8.94 -17.39
N LYS A 115 -1.61 8.00 -16.76
CA LYS A 115 -0.80 8.23 -15.53
C LYS A 115 0.56 8.95 -15.74
N ASN A 116 1.08 9.09 -16.96
CA ASN A 116 2.38 9.72 -17.27
C ASN A 116 2.26 10.75 -18.45
N HIS A 117 1.70 11.94 -18.23
CA HIS A 117 1.82 13.14 -19.10
C HIS A 117 1.96 12.93 -20.63
N PHE A 118 0.90 12.46 -21.31
CA PHE A 118 1.03 11.85 -22.66
C PHE A 118 0.56 12.68 -23.86
N LEU A 119 0.10 13.92 -23.70
CA LEU A 119 -0.42 14.75 -24.79
C LEU A 119 0.07 16.20 -24.63
N SER A 120 0.73 16.75 -25.66
CA SER A 120 1.24 18.14 -25.68
C SER A 120 0.47 19.01 -26.68
N ALA A 121 0.08 20.23 -26.29
CA ALA A 121 -0.43 21.24 -27.20
C ALA A 121 0.73 22.02 -27.83
N GLU A 122 0.72 22.15 -29.17
CA GLU A 122 1.87 22.62 -29.95
C GLU A 122 2.22 24.12 -29.78
N SER A 123 1.47 24.88 -28.97
CA SER A 123 1.68 26.33 -28.82
C SER A 123 2.12 26.81 -27.43
N SER A 124 2.46 25.93 -26.49
CA SER A 124 2.96 26.41 -25.18
C SER A 124 3.91 25.47 -24.42
N GLY A 125 4.19 24.26 -24.91
CA GLY A 125 4.97 23.29 -24.12
C GLY A 125 4.31 22.92 -22.78
N ALA A 126 3.04 23.32 -22.56
CA ALA A 126 2.29 22.99 -21.37
C ALA A 126 1.82 21.53 -21.46
N THR A 127 2.22 20.74 -20.46
CA THR A 127 1.63 19.44 -20.15
C THR A 127 0.13 19.62 -19.90
N LEU A 128 -0.71 18.79 -20.54
CA LEU A 128 -2.15 18.80 -20.30
C LEU A 128 -2.43 18.24 -18.88
N GLU A 129 -2.57 19.14 -17.91
CA GLU A 129 -2.62 18.81 -16.48
C GLU A 129 -4.00 18.39 -15.96
N GLU A 130 -5.08 18.39 -16.77
CA GLU A 130 -6.41 17.93 -16.31
C GLU A 130 -6.97 16.78 -17.16
N ARG A 131 -7.31 15.70 -16.45
CA ARG A 131 -7.40 14.31 -16.92
C ARG A 131 -8.82 13.88 -17.28
N THR A 132 -9.47 14.53 -18.24
CA THR A 132 -10.73 14.04 -18.80
C THR A 132 -10.83 14.33 -20.29
N PHE A 133 -11.14 13.27 -21.04
CA PHE A 133 -11.58 13.37 -22.43
C PHE A 133 -13.08 13.08 -22.46
N GLU A 134 -13.73 13.46 -23.55
CA GLU A 134 -15.10 13.13 -23.88
C GLU A 134 -15.05 12.35 -25.19
N ILE A 135 -15.56 11.13 -25.18
CA ILE A 135 -15.67 10.30 -26.37
C ILE A 135 -17.11 10.36 -26.85
N SER A 136 -17.29 10.74 -28.12
CA SER A 136 -18.60 10.83 -28.76
C SER A 136 -18.57 10.08 -30.07
N GLN A 137 -19.59 9.25 -30.30
CA GLN A 137 -19.80 8.57 -31.58
C GLN A 137 -20.00 9.60 -32.68
N LEU A 138 -19.28 9.44 -33.80
CA LEU A 138 -19.46 10.28 -34.97
C LEU A 138 -20.65 9.79 -35.81
N PRO A 139 -21.23 10.66 -36.68
CA PRO A 139 -22.40 10.33 -37.48
C PRO A 139 -22.25 9.09 -38.39
N ASP A 140 -21.03 8.64 -38.66
CA ASP A 140 -20.75 7.45 -39.46
C ASP A 140 -21.05 6.13 -38.72
N GLY A 141 -21.36 6.18 -37.42
CA GLY A 141 -21.69 5.03 -36.59
C GLY A 141 -20.54 4.04 -36.38
N LYS A 142 -19.32 4.36 -36.83
CA LYS A 142 -18.14 3.48 -36.75
C LYS A 142 -16.96 4.15 -36.04
N SER A 143 -16.83 5.46 -36.20
CA SER A 143 -15.74 6.24 -35.63
C SER A 143 -16.21 7.03 -34.42
N VAL A 144 -15.29 7.31 -33.51
CA VAL A 144 -15.47 8.19 -32.37
C VAL A 144 -14.57 9.42 -32.51
N SER A 145 -15.03 10.52 -31.92
CA SER A 145 -14.21 11.69 -31.63
C SER A 145 -13.77 11.64 -30.17
N ILE A 146 -12.56 12.13 -29.89
CA ILE A 146 -12.00 12.16 -28.54
C ILE A 146 -11.65 13.61 -28.22
N LYS A 147 -12.53 14.29 -27.47
CA LYS A 147 -12.44 15.72 -27.15
C LYS A 147 -11.74 15.92 -25.81
N HIS A 148 -10.75 16.80 -25.74
CA HIS A 148 -10.17 17.21 -24.47
C HIS A 148 -11.06 18.25 -23.78
N VAL A 149 -11.53 17.96 -22.56
CA VAL A 149 -12.59 18.73 -21.89
C VAL A 149 -12.19 20.19 -21.67
N LYS A 150 -10.95 20.46 -21.24
CA LYS A 150 -10.48 21.83 -20.93
C LYS A 150 -10.21 22.68 -22.17
N SER A 151 -9.61 22.09 -23.21
CA SER A 151 -9.27 22.85 -24.42
C SER A 151 -10.39 22.90 -25.46
N GLY A 152 -11.40 22.03 -25.35
CA GLY A 152 -12.45 21.85 -26.35
C GLY A 152 -11.98 21.22 -27.67
N LYS A 153 -10.67 21.10 -27.88
CA LYS A 153 -10.04 20.50 -29.06
C LYS A 153 -10.09 18.97 -29.03
N PHE A 154 -10.16 18.38 -30.21
CA PHE A 154 -10.16 16.94 -30.44
C PHE A 154 -8.75 16.40 -30.64
N MET A 155 -8.56 15.17 -30.17
CA MET A 155 -7.34 14.40 -30.34
C MET A 155 -7.18 14.01 -31.81
N ALA A 156 -6.02 14.30 -32.37
CA ALA A 156 -5.64 13.99 -33.74
C ALA A 156 -4.26 13.34 -33.79
N MET A 157 -4.07 12.46 -34.76
CA MET A 157 -2.76 11.85 -35.04
C MET A 157 -2.15 12.54 -36.26
N LYS A 158 -0.91 12.99 -36.13
CA LYS A 158 -0.17 13.71 -37.19
C LYS A 158 1.22 13.10 -37.42
N THR A 159 1.72 13.23 -38.65
CA THR A 159 3.13 12.98 -38.98
C THR A 159 3.99 14.15 -38.50
N LYS A 160 5.17 13.86 -37.95
CA LYS A 160 6.21 14.88 -37.75
C LYS A 160 6.92 15.06 -39.09
N SER A 161 7.07 16.28 -39.57
CA SER A 161 7.79 16.56 -40.82
C SER A 161 9.21 15.97 -40.75
N GLU A 162 9.54 15.15 -41.75
CA GLU A 162 10.88 14.62 -42.10
C GLU A 162 11.54 13.55 -41.20
N SER A 163 10.87 13.05 -40.17
CA SER A 163 11.24 11.76 -39.57
C SER A 163 9.96 11.01 -39.24
N GLU A 164 9.84 9.77 -39.70
CA GLU A 164 8.67 8.87 -39.61
C GLU A 164 8.25 8.54 -38.16
N SER A 165 7.92 9.58 -37.41
CA SER A 165 7.47 9.56 -36.03
C SER A 165 6.11 10.26 -35.98
N TRP A 166 5.15 9.58 -35.37
CA TRP A 166 3.80 10.07 -35.22
C TRP A 166 3.63 10.74 -33.87
N THR A 167 2.89 11.84 -33.84
CA THR A 167 2.53 12.53 -32.60
C THR A 167 1.01 12.61 -32.48
N VAL A 168 0.51 12.40 -31.26
CA VAL A 168 -0.89 12.65 -30.93
C VAL A 168 -1.01 14.03 -30.29
N LYS A 169 -1.92 14.85 -30.81
CA LYS A 169 -2.13 16.24 -30.39
C LYS A 169 -3.60 16.53 -30.19
N ALA A 170 -3.93 17.42 -29.26
CA ALA A 170 -5.28 17.97 -29.12
C ALA A 170 -5.37 19.28 -29.92
N ASP A 171 -5.46 19.19 -31.25
CA ASP A 171 -5.38 20.35 -32.16
C ASP A 171 -6.49 20.41 -33.22
N CYS A 172 -7.41 19.46 -33.19
CA CYS A 172 -8.51 19.38 -34.14
C CYS A 172 -9.77 20.06 -33.61
N THR A 173 -10.56 20.67 -34.50
CA THR A 173 -11.81 21.36 -34.14
C THR A 173 -13.04 20.78 -34.81
N THR A 174 -12.86 19.97 -35.87
CA THR A 174 -13.94 19.48 -36.73
C THR A 174 -13.78 17.98 -37.03
N PRO A 175 -14.02 17.09 -36.05
CA PRO A 175 -13.74 15.65 -36.17
C PRO A 175 -14.64 14.95 -37.20
N GLU A 176 -15.82 15.49 -37.49
CA GLU A 176 -16.74 14.97 -38.51
C GLU A 176 -16.16 15.08 -39.92
N SER A 177 -15.40 16.15 -40.21
CA SER A 177 -14.81 16.43 -41.52
C SER A 177 -13.30 16.17 -41.57
N THR A 178 -12.67 15.84 -40.44
CA THR A 178 -11.21 15.71 -40.33
C THR A 178 -10.84 14.30 -39.89
N SER A 179 -10.48 13.47 -40.86
CA SER A 179 -10.16 12.05 -40.66
C SER A 179 -9.02 11.79 -39.67
N SER A 180 -8.08 12.73 -39.51
CA SER A 180 -6.99 12.61 -38.51
C SER A 180 -7.48 12.61 -37.07
N CYS A 181 -8.74 12.97 -36.83
CA CYS A 181 -9.36 13.08 -35.51
C CYS A 181 -10.43 12.00 -35.28
N GLN A 182 -10.59 11.09 -36.24
CA GLN A 182 -11.54 9.99 -36.22
C GLN A 182 -10.83 8.73 -35.73
N TRP A 183 -11.35 8.14 -34.67
CA TRP A 183 -10.76 6.99 -34.01
C TRP A 183 -11.73 5.81 -34.00
N GLU A 184 -11.22 4.60 -34.04
CA GLU A 184 -11.99 3.38 -33.78
C GLU A 184 -11.49 2.77 -32.47
N ILE A 185 -12.40 2.36 -31.58
CA ILE A 185 -12.06 1.73 -30.31
C ILE A 185 -12.23 0.22 -30.45
N HIS A 186 -11.14 -0.52 -30.25
CA HIS A 186 -11.18 -1.97 -30.18
C HIS A 186 -11.07 -2.39 -28.71
N GLU A 187 -12.16 -2.96 -28.17
CA GLU A 187 -12.31 -3.26 -26.75
C GLU A 187 -11.07 -3.87 -26.10
N ASN A 188 -10.63 -3.25 -24.99
CA ASN A 188 -9.53 -3.65 -24.10
C ASN A 188 -8.15 -3.84 -24.74
N LYS A 189 -7.96 -3.39 -25.98
CA LYS A 189 -6.75 -3.71 -26.73
C LYS A 189 -6.09 -2.50 -27.40
N TYR A 190 -6.82 -1.73 -28.22
CA TYR A 190 -6.23 -0.67 -29.06
C TYR A 190 -7.20 0.47 -29.36
N ILE A 191 -6.70 1.67 -29.67
CA ILE A 191 -7.44 2.66 -30.47
C ILE A 191 -6.77 2.83 -31.82
N PHE A 192 -7.55 2.98 -32.89
CA PHE A 192 -7.08 3.03 -34.27
C PHE A 192 -7.43 4.38 -34.90
N ASN A 193 -6.46 5.04 -35.53
CA ASN A 193 -6.70 6.26 -36.30
C ASN A 193 -6.82 5.92 -37.78
N LYS A 194 -8.01 6.15 -38.36
CA LYS A 194 -8.32 5.76 -39.73
C LYS A 194 -7.49 6.50 -40.78
N TYR A 195 -7.25 7.80 -40.56
CA TYR A 195 -6.47 8.63 -41.49
C TYR A 195 -5.02 8.19 -41.58
N MET A 196 -4.42 7.91 -40.44
CA MET A 196 -3.03 7.45 -40.35
C MET A 196 -2.90 5.93 -40.56
N ASN A 197 -4.03 5.23 -40.69
CA ASN A 197 -4.16 3.79 -40.69
C ASN A 197 -3.43 3.12 -39.50
N ALA A 198 -3.30 3.79 -38.36
CA ALA A 198 -2.37 3.42 -37.29
C ALA A 198 -3.03 3.20 -35.93
N TYR A 199 -2.59 2.15 -35.22
CA TYR A 199 -2.99 1.92 -33.84
C TYR A 199 -2.14 2.73 -32.86
N LEU A 200 -2.80 3.20 -31.81
CA LEU A 200 -2.18 3.73 -30.62
C LEU A 200 -2.16 2.65 -29.54
N ASN A 201 -0.98 2.43 -28.98
CA ASN A 201 -0.75 1.50 -27.87
C ASN A 201 -0.05 2.17 -26.71
N VAL A 202 -0.38 1.71 -25.49
CA VAL A 202 0.41 2.00 -24.30
C VAL A 202 1.37 0.83 -24.07
N VAL A 203 2.65 1.02 -24.39
CA VAL A 203 3.72 0.12 -23.94
C VAL A 203 4.26 0.72 -22.64
N LYS A 204 4.24 -0.05 -21.54
CA LYS A 204 4.79 0.41 -20.25
C LYS A 204 6.22 0.93 -20.45
N HIS A 205 6.50 2.15 -19.96
CA HIS A 205 7.83 2.79 -19.94
C HIS A 205 8.42 3.29 -21.28
N VAL A 206 7.62 3.47 -22.35
CA VAL A 206 8.10 4.04 -23.63
C VAL A 206 7.16 5.16 -24.11
N HIS A 207 7.68 6.13 -24.87
CA HIS A 207 6.87 7.11 -25.61
C HIS A 207 5.81 6.40 -26.48
N VAL A 208 4.60 6.95 -26.51
CA VAL A 208 3.53 6.46 -27.39
C VAL A 208 3.98 6.58 -28.85
N ARG A 209 4.02 5.45 -29.55
CA ARG A 209 4.35 5.36 -30.98
C ARG A 209 3.26 4.52 -31.66
N GLY A 210 2.85 4.90 -32.87
CA GLY A 210 2.29 3.92 -33.82
C GLY A 210 3.40 2.93 -34.24
N HIS A 211 3.11 1.81 -34.91
CA HIS A 211 4.10 0.76 -35.35
C HIS A 211 3.74 0.18 -36.76
N HIS A 212 3.93 -1.10 -37.19
CA HIS A 212 3.14 -1.87 -38.22
C HIS A 212 2.96 -3.36 -37.87
N GLU A 213 2.04 -4.09 -38.55
CA GLU A 213 1.80 -5.54 -38.36
C GLU A 213 2.93 -6.44 -38.91
N ASN A 214 3.71 -5.97 -39.90
CA ASN A 214 4.86 -6.72 -40.42
C ASN A 214 6.13 -5.89 -40.24
N GLY A 215 7.15 -6.48 -39.61
CA GLY A 215 8.39 -5.84 -39.13
C GLY A 215 9.34 -5.28 -40.21
N GLY A 216 8.82 -4.50 -41.15
CA GLY A 216 9.57 -3.60 -42.03
C GLY A 216 9.26 -2.16 -41.66
N SER A 217 10.26 -1.30 -41.71
CA SER A 217 10.24 0.12 -41.33
C SER A 217 9.39 1.01 -42.25
N TYR A 218 8.26 0.55 -42.78
CA TYR A 218 7.46 1.30 -43.76
C TYR A 218 5.93 1.07 -43.63
N GLY A 219 5.35 1.19 -42.41
CA GLY A 219 3.90 1.49 -42.23
C GLY A 219 3.33 1.31 -40.79
N PRO A 220 1.97 1.27 -40.56
CA PRO A 220 1.21 1.46 -39.27
C PRO A 220 0.73 0.31 -38.29
N ALA A 221 0.71 0.50 -36.94
CA ALA A 221 0.91 -0.47 -35.80
C ALA A 221 0.47 -1.93 -35.90
N GLY A 222 1.28 -2.85 -35.36
CA GLY A 222 0.91 -4.25 -35.16
C GLY A 222 0.21 -4.52 -33.83
N LYS A 223 -0.72 -5.49 -33.80
CA LYS A 223 -1.33 -6.01 -32.57
C LYS A 223 -0.28 -6.78 -31.75
N SER A 224 0.03 -6.33 -30.53
CA SER A 224 0.85 -7.07 -29.58
C SER A 224 -0.03 -7.76 -28.53
N MET A 225 0.07 -9.08 -28.34
CA MET A 225 -0.80 -9.83 -27.42
C MET A 225 -0.81 -9.32 -25.96
N ASN A 226 0.19 -8.54 -25.56
CA ASN A 226 0.35 -8.01 -24.20
C ASN A 226 0.08 -6.49 -24.10
N SER A 227 -0.39 -5.85 -25.17
CA SER A 227 -0.77 -4.43 -25.18
C SER A 227 -2.25 -4.29 -24.81
N GLU A 228 -2.54 -3.53 -23.76
CA GLU A 228 -3.90 -3.22 -23.32
C GLU A 228 -4.12 -1.71 -23.31
N PHE A 229 -5.21 -1.26 -23.95
CA PHE A 229 -5.73 0.09 -23.83
C PHE A 229 -7.03 0.04 -23.03
N LYS A 230 -7.05 0.64 -21.83
CA LYS A 230 -8.20 0.61 -20.91
C LYS A 230 -8.79 2.01 -20.74
N PHE A 231 -10.08 2.14 -21.06
CA PHE A 231 -10.87 3.30 -20.67
C PHE A 231 -11.40 3.09 -19.26
N LYS A 232 -11.38 4.15 -18.45
CA LYS A 232 -12.16 4.20 -17.22
C LYS A 232 -13.31 5.17 -17.47
N PRO A 233 -14.58 4.71 -17.50
CA PRO A 233 -15.70 5.62 -17.63
C PRO A 233 -15.73 6.57 -16.42
N VAL A 234 -15.91 7.87 -16.66
CA VAL A 234 -16.14 8.88 -15.63
C VAL A 234 -17.58 9.35 -15.77
N GLY A 235 -18.51 8.44 -15.49
CA GLY A 235 -19.95 8.77 -15.46
C GLY A 235 -20.33 9.56 -14.22
N GLU A 236 -21.56 10.07 -14.18
CA GLU A 236 -22.12 10.72 -12.98
C GLU A 236 -22.04 9.81 -11.74
N ALA A 237 -22.15 8.48 -11.91
CA ALA A 237 -21.97 7.49 -10.86
C ALA A 237 -20.52 7.41 -10.33
N SER A 238 -19.51 7.49 -11.20
CA SER A 238 -18.10 7.50 -10.80
C SER A 238 -17.66 8.85 -10.25
N ARG A 239 -18.25 9.97 -10.70
CA ARG A 239 -18.11 11.28 -10.05
C ARG A 239 -18.81 11.32 -8.71
N LYS A 240 -20.00 10.71 -8.58
CA LYS A 240 -20.67 10.52 -7.29
C LYS A 240 -19.85 9.61 -6.40
N GLU A 241 -19.23 8.55 -6.91
CA GLU A 241 -18.32 7.69 -6.13
C GLU A 241 -17.03 8.41 -5.74
N GLU A 242 -16.44 9.23 -6.63
CA GLU A 242 -15.27 10.06 -6.33
C GLU A 242 -15.61 11.23 -5.39
N GLU A 243 -16.79 11.82 -5.49
CA GLU A 243 -17.32 12.84 -4.56
C GLU A 243 -17.77 12.21 -3.24
N ILE A 244 -18.34 11.00 -3.24
CA ILE A 244 -18.63 10.21 -2.02
C ILE A 244 -17.31 9.81 -1.36
N ASN A 245 -16.28 9.45 -2.13
CA ASN A 245 -14.97 9.12 -1.62
C ASN A 245 -14.23 10.37 -1.14
N LYS A 246 -14.30 11.51 -1.85
CA LYS A 246 -13.84 12.82 -1.36
C LYS A 246 -14.60 13.29 -0.14
N GLU A 247 -15.90 13.03 -0.04
CA GLU A 247 -16.73 13.34 1.12
C GLU A 247 -16.43 12.37 2.28
N LYS A 248 -16.08 11.12 1.97
CA LYS A 248 -15.55 10.14 2.93
C LYS A 248 -14.15 10.55 3.41
N TYR A 249 -13.29 11.09 2.54
CA TYR A 249 -12.00 11.69 2.92
C TYR A 249 -12.19 12.96 3.73
N ARG A 250 -13.13 13.83 3.35
CA ARG A 250 -13.53 14.97 4.18
C ARG A 250 -14.05 14.49 5.52
N ARG A 251 -14.80 13.40 5.62
CA ARG A 251 -15.25 12.83 6.91
C ARG A 251 -14.12 12.25 7.76
N VAL A 252 -13.12 11.60 7.14
CA VAL A 252 -11.93 11.10 7.86
C VAL A 252 -11.06 12.27 8.32
N MET A 253 -10.89 13.31 7.51
CA MET A 253 -10.17 14.54 7.86
C MET A 253 -10.99 15.48 8.76
N LYS A 254 -12.33 15.37 8.78
CA LYS A 254 -13.23 16.12 9.69
C LYS A 254 -12.96 15.76 11.15
N TYR A 255 -12.33 14.62 11.41
CA TYR A 255 -11.80 14.34 12.74
C TYR A 255 -10.76 15.40 13.17
N MET A 256 -9.93 15.91 12.27
CA MET A 256 -9.02 17.03 12.57
C MET A 256 -9.76 18.31 12.95
N ASP A 257 -10.98 18.49 12.43
CA ASP A 257 -11.86 19.61 12.79
C ASP A 257 -12.64 19.36 14.10
N SER A 258 -12.46 18.21 14.76
CA SER A 258 -13.08 17.99 16.06
C SER A 258 -12.46 18.93 17.10
N GLU A 259 -13.27 19.41 18.05
CA GLU A 259 -12.79 20.29 19.13
C GLU A 259 -11.63 19.65 19.91
N LYS A 260 -11.72 18.33 20.13
CA LYS A 260 -10.69 17.55 20.82
C LYS A 260 -9.37 17.52 20.04
N GLU A 261 -9.41 17.22 18.75
CA GLU A 261 -8.20 17.15 17.93
C GLU A 261 -7.60 18.55 17.69
N THR A 262 -8.45 19.58 17.55
CA THR A 262 -7.99 20.97 17.49
C THR A 262 -7.23 21.36 18.75
N ALA A 263 -7.77 21.04 19.94
CA ALA A 263 -7.10 21.29 21.22
C ALA A 263 -5.78 20.51 21.35
N TYR A 264 -5.70 19.30 20.79
CA TYR A 264 -4.46 18.54 20.73
C TYR A 264 -3.43 19.18 19.80
N ILE A 265 -3.82 19.63 18.61
CA ILE A 265 -2.95 20.35 17.68
C ILE A 265 -2.42 21.63 18.35
N GLU A 266 -3.27 22.43 18.98
CA GLU A 266 -2.84 23.64 19.70
C GLU A 266 -1.80 23.33 20.79
N ARG A 267 -2.03 22.27 21.58
CA ARG A 267 -1.06 21.81 22.59
C ARG A 267 0.26 21.37 21.96
N ILE A 268 0.22 20.69 20.81
CA ILE A 268 1.42 20.27 20.07
C ILE A 268 2.21 21.47 19.58
N GLN A 269 1.52 22.48 19.03
CA GLN A 269 2.15 23.72 18.55
C GLN A 269 2.75 24.55 19.69
N ALA A 270 2.26 24.37 20.91
CA ALA A 270 2.78 25.02 22.12
C ALA A 270 3.95 24.25 22.78
N LEU A 271 4.32 23.06 22.30
CA LEU A 271 5.44 22.30 22.86
C LEU A 271 6.76 23.08 22.73
N PRO A 272 7.70 22.92 23.68
CA PRO A 272 8.98 23.62 23.63
C PRO A 272 9.73 23.35 22.33
N ARG A 273 10.29 24.41 21.73
CA ARG A 273 11.18 24.26 20.59
C ARG A 273 12.47 23.57 21.03
N SER A 274 12.99 22.68 20.19
CA SER A 274 14.27 22.02 20.38
C SER A 274 15.23 22.43 19.27
N ASP A 275 16.51 22.42 19.60
CA ASP A 275 17.65 22.55 18.68
C ASP A 275 18.14 21.19 18.14
N GLU A 276 17.60 20.08 18.65
CA GLU A 276 17.87 18.73 18.14
C GLU A 276 17.39 18.61 16.69
N TYR A 277 18.21 17.99 15.84
CA TYR A 277 17.78 17.57 14.51
C TYR A 277 17.05 16.23 14.60
N ARG A 278 15.73 16.28 14.38
CA ARG A 278 14.83 15.14 14.58
C ARG A 278 14.19 14.70 13.26
N VAL A 279 14.16 13.40 13.00
CA VAL A 279 13.71 12.85 11.70
C VAL A 279 12.60 11.81 11.86
N ILE A 280 11.53 11.96 11.09
CA ILE A 280 10.54 10.90 10.83
C ILE A 280 10.96 10.18 9.55
N SER A 281 11.30 8.91 9.68
CA SER A 281 11.91 8.10 8.62
C SER A 281 10.90 7.14 8.00
N PHE A 282 10.88 7.13 6.67
CA PHE A 282 10.03 6.29 5.83
C PHE A 282 10.85 5.60 4.74
N GLY A 283 10.40 4.42 4.34
CA GLY A 283 10.88 3.71 3.15
C GLY A 283 9.77 3.76 2.10
N LEU A 284 10.12 4.13 0.87
CA LEU A 284 9.16 4.25 -0.22
C LEU A 284 9.74 3.63 -1.50
N TYR A 285 9.02 2.67 -2.05
CA TYR A 285 9.41 1.91 -3.24
C TYR A 285 8.16 1.47 -3.98
N GLY A 286 8.29 1.27 -5.29
CA GLY A 286 7.21 0.97 -6.19
C GLY A 286 6.27 2.14 -6.45
N SER A 287 5.18 1.86 -7.16
CA SER A 287 4.21 2.85 -7.61
C SER A 287 2.79 2.56 -7.10
N ASP A 288 2.65 1.75 -6.05
CA ASP A 288 1.34 1.49 -5.45
C ASP A 288 0.86 2.75 -4.73
N THR A 289 -0.30 3.23 -5.16
CA THR A 289 -0.89 4.47 -4.68
C THR A 289 -1.21 4.43 -3.19
N LYS A 290 -1.37 3.25 -2.59
CA LYS A 290 -1.53 3.11 -1.13
C LYS A 290 -0.35 3.76 -0.40
N TYR A 291 0.88 3.46 -0.85
CA TYR A 291 2.11 3.94 -0.21
C TYR A 291 2.55 5.31 -0.73
N THR A 292 2.39 5.59 -2.03
CA THR A 292 2.81 6.89 -2.59
C THR A 292 1.88 8.02 -2.15
N THR A 293 0.56 7.80 -2.11
CA THR A 293 -0.37 8.79 -1.56
C THR A 293 -0.11 8.94 -0.06
N GLY A 294 0.05 7.83 0.67
CA GLY A 294 0.32 7.89 2.09
C GLY A 294 1.59 8.65 2.47
N ALA A 295 2.67 8.50 1.68
CA ALA A 295 3.87 9.31 1.83
C ALA A 295 3.61 10.81 1.67
N ILE A 296 2.86 11.21 0.63
CA ILE A 296 2.48 12.62 0.41
C ILE A 296 1.64 13.14 1.58
N ARG A 297 0.66 12.36 2.07
CA ARG A 297 -0.17 12.75 3.21
C ARG A 297 0.65 12.95 4.49
N ASN A 298 1.59 12.07 4.79
CA ASN A 298 2.45 12.26 5.95
C ASN A 298 3.34 13.50 5.82
N ALA A 299 3.81 13.82 4.61
CA ALA A 299 4.54 15.06 4.36
C ALA A 299 3.67 16.31 4.60
N GLU A 300 2.39 16.27 4.21
CA GLU A 300 1.43 17.35 4.47
C GLU A 300 1.09 17.49 5.98
N LEU A 301 1.02 16.38 6.71
CA LEU A 301 0.65 16.34 8.13
C LEU A 301 1.80 16.71 9.09
N ARG A 302 3.03 16.78 8.59
CA ARG A 302 4.26 16.99 9.37
C ARG A 302 4.16 18.19 10.30
N ASP A 303 3.88 19.37 9.75
CA ASP A 303 3.97 20.62 10.50
C ASP A 303 2.80 20.76 11.49
N THR A 304 1.70 20.04 11.25
CA THR A 304 0.55 19.96 12.16
C THR A 304 0.87 19.16 13.41
N TYR A 305 1.42 17.95 13.25
CA TYR A 305 1.59 17.01 14.36
C TYR A 305 3.01 16.90 14.90
N PHE A 306 4.02 17.16 14.08
CA PHE A 306 5.43 17.06 14.46
C PHE A 306 6.19 18.34 14.04
N PRO A 307 5.78 19.52 14.53
CA PRO A 307 6.46 20.77 14.19
C PRO A 307 7.95 20.69 14.57
N GLY A 308 8.81 21.13 13.65
CA GLY A 308 10.27 21.12 13.83
C GLY A 308 10.96 19.78 13.52
N TRP A 309 10.22 18.71 13.22
CA TRP A 309 10.80 17.47 12.72
C TRP A 309 10.96 17.52 11.20
N ALA A 310 12.03 16.93 10.68
CA ALA A 310 12.17 16.65 9.26
C ALA A 310 11.48 15.32 8.91
N ILE A 311 10.99 15.21 7.67
CA ILE A 311 10.57 13.93 7.10
C ILE A 311 11.62 13.50 6.09
N ARG A 312 12.06 12.25 6.18
CA ARG A 312 12.99 11.64 5.25
C ARG A 312 12.40 10.39 4.62
N PHE A 313 12.42 10.35 3.30
CA PHE A 313 12.07 9.17 2.51
C PHE A 313 13.33 8.55 1.91
N TYR A 314 13.58 7.29 2.24
CA TYR A 314 14.53 6.46 1.52
C TYR A 314 13.83 5.81 0.32
N VAL A 315 14.37 6.00 -0.88
CA VAL A 315 13.70 5.64 -2.15
C VAL A 315 14.61 4.91 -3.12
N ASP A 316 14.01 4.20 -4.08
CA ASP A 316 14.69 3.71 -5.29
C ASP A 316 14.06 4.30 -6.56
N ASP A 317 14.59 3.88 -7.72
CA ASP A 317 14.14 4.35 -9.04
C ASP A 317 12.75 3.83 -9.44
N SER A 318 12.10 2.99 -8.62
CA SER A 318 10.75 2.49 -8.90
C SER A 318 9.65 3.44 -8.41
N VAL A 319 9.99 4.43 -7.59
CA VAL A 319 9.04 5.47 -7.15
C VAL A 319 8.79 6.46 -8.28
N PRO A 320 7.51 6.79 -8.61
CA PRO A 320 7.20 7.76 -9.64
C PRO A 320 7.83 9.14 -9.39
N GLN A 321 8.37 9.76 -10.45
CA GLN A 321 9.10 11.02 -10.34
C GLN A 321 8.21 12.19 -9.88
N ASP A 322 6.92 12.18 -10.23
CA ASP A 322 5.94 13.15 -9.76
C ASP A 322 5.73 13.07 -8.24
N VAL A 323 5.73 11.87 -7.67
CA VAL A 323 5.70 11.66 -6.21
C VAL A 323 6.97 12.22 -5.57
N ILE A 324 8.15 11.91 -6.11
CA ILE A 324 9.42 12.45 -5.59
C ILE A 324 9.45 13.99 -5.64
N THR A 325 9.02 14.59 -6.74
CA THR A 325 8.92 16.04 -6.89
C THR A 325 7.97 16.63 -5.85
N LYS A 326 6.78 16.04 -5.67
CA LYS A 326 5.81 16.51 -4.69
C LYS A 326 6.34 16.44 -3.25
N LEU A 327 7.04 15.36 -2.89
CA LEU A 327 7.64 15.23 -1.57
C LEU A 327 8.73 16.29 -1.31
N LYS A 328 9.55 16.60 -2.32
CA LYS A 328 10.54 17.69 -2.25
C LYS A 328 9.88 19.06 -2.10
N GLU A 329 8.81 19.32 -2.84
CA GLU A 329 8.03 20.57 -2.72
C GLU A 329 7.44 20.76 -1.30
N LEU A 330 7.07 19.66 -0.63
CA LEU A 330 6.63 19.65 0.77
C LEU A 330 7.81 19.74 1.77
N GLY A 331 9.03 19.95 1.29
CA GLY A 331 10.23 20.06 2.11
C GLY A 331 10.70 18.74 2.73
N SER A 332 10.34 17.60 2.12
CA SER A 332 10.83 16.29 2.56
C SER A 332 12.23 16.03 2.01
N GLU A 333 13.05 15.36 2.82
CA GLU A 333 14.36 14.86 2.41
C GLU A 333 14.21 13.57 1.62
N ILE A 334 14.90 13.47 0.49
CA ILE A 334 14.89 12.28 -0.36
C ILE A 334 16.29 11.70 -0.40
N VAL A 335 16.43 10.49 0.15
CA VAL A 335 17.69 9.73 0.12
C VAL A 335 17.53 8.56 -0.82
N LYS A 336 18.30 8.55 -1.91
CA LYS A 336 18.30 7.42 -2.84
C LYS A 336 19.12 6.28 -2.23
N GLU A 337 18.51 5.11 -2.04
CA GLU A 337 19.20 3.92 -1.56
C GLU A 337 19.58 3.01 -2.73
N GLU A 338 20.88 2.85 -2.95
CA GLU A 338 21.42 2.08 -4.08
C GLU A 338 21.92 0.69 -3.67
N GLY A 339 22.08 0.43 -2.36
CA GLY A 339 22.69 -0.78 -1.83
C GLY A 339 21.72 -1.95 -1.67
N LEU A 340 20.68 -1.78 -0.85
CA LEU A 340 19.69 -2.83 -0.59
C LEU A 340 18.59 -2.80 -1.66
N LYS A 341 18.55 -3.78 -2.58
CA LYS A 341 17.59 -3.80 -3.70
C LYS A 341 16.35 -4.67 -3.44
N GLY A 342 15.23 -4.31 -4.06
CA GLY A 342 13.98 -5.06 -4.05
C GLY A 342 13.03 -4.64 -2.91
N GLY A 343 11.77 -5.07 -2.99
CA GLY A 343 10.72 -4.63 -2.05
C GLY A 343 10.98 -4.98 -0.58
N ILE A 344 11.77 -6.02 -0.30
CA ILE A 344 12.21 -6.32 1.08
C ILE A 344 13.27 -5.32 1.54
N GLY A 345 14.25 -4.97 0.70
CA GLY A 345 15.20 -3.89 0.97
C GLY A 345 14.45 -2.60 1.33
N GLY A 346 13.42 -2.28 0.55
CA GLY A 346 12.50 -1.16 0.77
C GLY A 346 11.95 -1.04 2.19
N MET A 347 11.52 -2.15 2.80
CA MET A 347 11.02 -2.16 4.18
C MET A 347 12.12 -1.84 5.21
N PHE A 348 13.37 -2.19 4.94
CA PHE A 348 14.48 -1.96 5.86
C PHE A 348 15.08 -0.55 5.75
N TRP A 349 14.90 0.14 4.61
CA TRP A 349 15.53 1.44 4.40
C TRP A 349 15.10 2.49 5.44
N ARG A 350 13.85 2.42 5.91
CA ARG A 350 13.36 3.29 6.98
C ARG A 350 14.12 3.16 8.29
N PHE A 351 14.87 2.08 8.51
CA PHE A 351 15.72 1.91 9.69
C PHE A 351 17.11 2.56 9.56
N LEU A 352 17.53 2.93 8.34
CA LEU A 352 18.88 3.46 8.08
C LEU A 352 19.13 4.81 8.76
N VAL A 353 18.07 5.54 9.12
CA VAL A 353 18.17 6.77 9.93
C VAL A 353 18.88 6.54 11.26
N ALA A 354 18.83 5.31 11.81
CA ALA A 354 19.50 4.96 13.06
C ALA A 354 21.04 5.00 12.97
N ASP A 355 21.58 4.93 11.74
CA ASP A 355 23.01 4.98 11.46
C ASP A 355 23.49 6.39 11.09
N ASP A 356 22.58 7.37 10.99
CA ASP A 356 22.92 8.76 10.69
C ASP A 356 23.39 9.47 11.97
N ASP A 357 24.67 9.84 12.01
CA ASP A 357 25.29 10.52 13.15
C ASP A 357 24.91 12.00 13.26
N THR A 358 24.30 12.57 12.22
CA THR A 358 23.78 13.94 12.25
C THR A 358 22.41 14.02 12.93
N VAL A 359 21.64 12.92 12.97
CA VAL A 359 20.27 12.88 13.51
C VAL A 359 20.30 12.61 15.00
N ASP A 360 19.86 13.57 15.83
CA ASP A 360 19.83 13.42 17.29
C ASP A 360 18.76 12.40 17.73
N ARG A 361 17.59 12.44 17.10
CA ARG A 361 16.47 11.52 17.35
C ARG A 361 15.73 11.18 16.08
N TYR A 362 15.21 9.97 16.02
CA TYR A 362 14.40 9.52 14.91
C TYR A 362 13.21 8.70 15.36
N ILE A 363 12.16 8.72 14.55
CA ILE A 363 11.07 7.76 14.62
C ILE A 363 10.90 7.11 13.24
N VAL A 364 10.49 5.85 13.23
CA VAL A 364 10.28 5.05 12.03
C VAL A 364 8.78 4.81 11.87
N ARG A 365 8.23 5.16 10.70
CA ARG A 365 6.80 5.02 10.40
C ARG A 365 6.60 4.36 9.05
N ASP A 366 5.49 3.63 8.92
CA ASP A 366 5.03 3.09 7.63
C ASP A 366 4.25 4.16 6.87
N SER A 367 4.43 4.24 5.54
CA SER A 367 3.79 5.29 4.74
C SER A 367 2.28 5.11 4.59
N ASP A 368 1.76 3.90 4.82
CA ASP A 368 0.34 3.62 4.84
C ASP A 368 -0.33 3.88 6.19
N SER A 369 0.38 4.47 7.17
CA SER A 369 -0.20 4.98 8.41
C SER A 369 -0.05 6.49 8.51
N ARG A 370 -1.04 7.17 9.11
CA ARG A 370 -1.08 8.63 9.21
C ARG A 370 -0.51 9.13 10.54
N LEU A 371 0.35 10.14 10.47
CA LEU A 371 0.77 10.91 11.64
C LEU A 371 -0.45 11.52 12.34
N ASN A 372 -0.47 11.49 13.67
CA ASN A 372 -1.59 11.98 14.48
C ASN A 372 -1.14 12.43 15.87
N ALA A 373 -2.03 13.11 16.60
CA ALA A 373 -1.73 13.66 17.92
C ALA A 373 -1.38 12.58 18.96
N ARG A 374 -2.08 11.44 18.94
CA ARG A 374 -1.83 10.32 19.86
C ARG A 374 -0.39 9.80 19.76
N ASP A 375 0.13 9.67 18.54
CA ASP A 375 1.53 9.33 18.29
C ASP A 375 2.46 10.42 18.83
N ARG A 376 2.18 11.70 18.51
CA ARG A 376 3.02 12.82 18.93
C ARG A 376 3.18 12.94 20.44
N PHE A 377 2.09 12.77 21.21
CA PHE A 377 2.16 12.84 22.67
C PHE A 377 2.91 11.65 23.27
N ALA A 378 2.76 10.44 22.72
CA ALA A 378 3.57 9.29 23.13
C ALA A 378 5.07 9.51 22.83
N VAL A 379 5.39 10.16 21.70
CA VAL A 379 6.76 10.57 21.37
C VAL A 379 7.27 11.65 22.33
N GLU A 380 6.42 12.59 22.77
CA GLU A 380 6.83 13.60 23.77
C GLU A 380 7.19 12.98 25.11
N GLU A 381 6.34 12.10 25.65
CA GLU A 381 6.65 11.38 26.89
C GLU A 381 7.94 10.57 26.78
N TRP A 382 8.23 10.00 25.61
CA TRP A 382 9.50 9.34 25.37
C TRP A 382 10.69 10.31 25.41
N ILE A 383 10.59 11.47 24.74
CA ILE A 383 11.64 12.48 24.75
C ILE A 383 11.93 12.93 26.19
N GLU A 384 10.88 13.23 26.95
CA GLU A 384 10.96 13.65 28.36
C GLU A 384 11.57 12.56 29.26
N SER A 385 11.30 11.29 28.97
CA SER A 385 11.85 10.17 29.75
C SER A 385 13.37 10.02 29.64
N GLY A 386 13.98 10.59 28.60
CA GLY A 386 15.41 10.43 28.31
C GLY A 386 15.84 9.02 27.86
N LYS A 387 14.92 8.07 27.73
CA LYS A 387 15.20 6.69 27.30
C LYS A 387 15.74 6.62 25.87
N CYS A 388 16.59 5.63 25.62
CA CYS A 388 17.24 5.48 24.33
C CYS A 388 16.27 5.14 23.18
N ILE A 389 15.34 4.21 23.42
CA ILE A 389 14.41 3.69 22.40
C ILE A 389 12.94 3.90 22.80
N HIS A 390 12.11 4.18 21.79
CA HIS A 390 10.65 4.22 21.89
C HIS A 390 10.02 3.09 21.11
N SER A 391 8.98 2.47 21.66
CA SER A 391 8.15 1.48 20.97
C SER A 391 6.68 1.78 21.17
N VAL A 392 5.86 1.48 20.16
CA VAL A 392 4.42 1.76 20.18
C VAL A 392 3.63 0.48 19.89
N ARG A 393 2.62 0.20 20.71
CA ARG A 393 1.72 -0.96 20.63
C ARG A 393 0.28 -0.54 20.88
N ASP A 394 -0.31 0.12 19.89
CA ASP A 394 -1.62 0.76 20.05
C ASP A 394 -2.83 -0.11 19.66
N HIS A 395 -2.59 -1.31 19.12
CA HIS A 395 -3.61 -2.24 18.63
C HIS A 395 -3.29 -3.66 19.09
N VAL A 396 -4.29 -4.53 19.24
CA VAL A 396 -4.12 -5.93 19.70
C VAL A 396 -3.14 -6.73 18.83
N ASN A 397 -3.05 -6.39 17.53
CA ASN A 397 -2.14 -7.01 16.57
C ASN A 397 -0.71 -6.45 16.64
N HIS A 398 -0.46 -5.38 17.41
CA HIS A 398 0.86 -4.75 17.57
C HIS A 398 1.69 -5.37 18.72
N ARG A 399 1.26 -6.54 19.22
CA ARG A 399 1.90 -7.30 20.30
C ARG A 399 3.24 -7.91 19.88
N ARG A 400 4.26 -7.05 19.73
CA ARG A 400 5.65 -7.38 19.33
C ARG A 400 6.63 -6.50 20.10
N SER A 401 7.87 -6.96 20.29
CA SER A 401 8.91 -6.19 21.00
C SER A 401 9.11 -4.79 20.41
N LEU A 402 9.41 -4.73 19.10
CA LEU A 402 9.42 -3.53 18.28
C LEU A 402 8.64 -3.84 16.99
N ASN A 403 7.85 -2.88 16.52
CA ASN A 403 7.09 -2.98 15.29
C ASN A 403 7.75 -2.17 14.18
N GLY A 404 7.74 -2.67 12.94
CA GLY A 404 8.48 -2.11 11.81
C GLY A 404 8.23 -0.62 11.53
N GLY A 405 6.99 -0.15 11.67
CA GLY A 405 6.61 1.26 11.49
C GLY A 405 6.21 1.99 12.76
N MET A 406 6.64 1.53 13.95
CA MET A 406 6.10 2.00 15.24
C MET A 406 7.18 1.99 16.34
N TRP A 407 8.37 2.49 16.01
CA TRP A 407 9.47 2.62 16.98
C TRP A 407 10.34 3.85 16.66
N GLY A 408 11.27 4.18 17.54
CA GLY A 408 12.21 5.28 17.37
C GLY A 408 13.41 5.18 18.30
N GLY A 409 14.40 6.04 18.10
CA GLY A 409 15.62 6.01 18.90
C GLY A 409 16.37 7.32 18.93
N LYS A 410 17.28 7.44 19.90
CA LYS A 410 18.28 8.51 19.98
C LYS A 410 19.58 8.05 19.30
N ARG A 411 20.33 9.00 18.76
CA ARG A 411 21.66 8.76 18.18
C ARG A 411 22.53 7.90 19.08
N GLY A 412 23.18 6.89 18.49
CA GLY A 412 24.15 6.03 19.18
C GLY A 412 23.55 4.98 20.12
N CYS A 413 22.22 4.92 20.26
CA CYS A 413 21.56 3.94 21.13
C CYS A 413 21.49 2.52 20.56
N ILE A 414 21.86 2.31 19.29
CA ILE A 414 22.00 0.98 18.68
C ILE A 414 23.49 0.70 18.45
N PRO A 415 24.15 -0.06 19.33
CA PRO A 415 25.60 -0.29 19.23
C PRO A 415 25.96 -1.05 17.94
N GLY A 416 26.92 -0.51 17.18
CA GLY A 416 27.39 -1.13 15.93
C GLY A 416 26.43 -1.00 14.74
N GLY A 417 25.47 -0.07 14.82
CA GLY A 417 24.59 0.30 13.71
C GLY A 417 23.55 -0.75 13.34
N VAL A 418 22.51 -0.32 12.62
CA VAL A 418 21.46 -1.16 12.09
C VAL A 418 21.90 -1.80 10.77
N ARG A 419 22.52 -1.06 9.84
CA ARG A 419 22.92 -1.58 8.51
C ARG A 419 23.83 -2.80 8.61
N ASP A 420 24.85 -2.76 9.46
CA ASP A 420 25.77 -3.89 9.66
C ASP A 420 25.03 -5.11 10.23
N LYS A 421 24.05 -4.90 11.11
CA LYS A 421 23.26 -5.97 11.71
C LYS A 421 22.25 -6.58 10.74
N MET A 422 21.74 -5.81 9.77
CA MET A 422 20.76 -6.31 8.79
C MET A 422 21.33 -7.50 8.02
N GLY A 423 22.62 -7.49 7.68
CA GLY A 423 23.29 -8.60 6.99
C GLY A 423 22.46 -9.15 5.81
N ASN A 424 22.12 -10.44 5.87
CA ASN A 424 21.25 -11.10 4.87
C ASN A 424 19.75 -11.00 5.16
N SER A 425 19.31 -10.50 6.32
CA SER A 425 17.87 -10.36 6.66
C SER A 425 17.13 -9.44 5.67
N ALA A 426 17.83 -8.44 5.12
CA ALA A 426 17.29 -7.55 4.09
C ALA A 426 17.07 -8.22 2.71
N ARG A 427 17.35 -9.52 2.58
CA ARG A 427 17.11 -10.35 1.38
C ARG A 427 16.06 -11.44 1.59
N GLY A 428 15.45 -11.52 2.78
CA GLY A 428 14.54 -12.60 3.16
C GLY A 428 13.08 -12.37 2.72
N LYS A 429 12.10 -12.96 3.42
CA LYS A 429 10.66 -12.91 3.06
C LYS A 429 9.89 -11.81 3.80
N TYR A 430 8.58 -11.71 3.55
CA TYR A 430 7.67 -10.88 4.35
C TYR A 430 7.82 -11.19 5.85
N MET A 431 7.74 -10.16 6.73
CA MET A 431 8.00 -10.19 8.18
C MET A 431 9.47 -10.26 8.63
N GLU A 432 10.45 -10.25 7.72
CA GLU A 432 11.87 -10.25 8.11
C GLU A 432 12.28 -9.00 8.88
N ASP A 433 11.66 -7.85 8.62
CA ASP A 433 11.87 -6.62 9.37
C ASP A 433 11.50 -6.81 10.84
N LEU A 434 10.38 -7.47 11.12
CA LEU A 434 9.95 -7.81 12.48
C LEU A 434 10.89 -8.84 13.13
N HIS A 435 11.28 -9.89 12.42
CA HIS A 435 12.23 -10.87 12.94
C HIS A 435 13.60 -10.25 13.24
N PHE A 436 14.08 -9.40 12.35
CA PHE A 436 15.31 -8.64 12.55
C PHE A 436 15.23 -7.78 13.82
N LEU A 437 14.16 -7.01 13.97
CA LEU A 437 13.97 -6.17 15.15
C LEU A 437 13.94 -7.01 16.44
N THR A 438 13.20 -8.12 16.47
CA THR A 438 13.12 -9.01 17.64
C THR A 438 14.43 -9.72 17.95
N GLN A 439 15.16 -10.21 16.95
CA GLN A 439 16.33 -11.07 17.17
C GLN A 439 17.65 -10.29 17.26
N LYS A 440 17.74 -9.13 16.63
CA LYS A 440 19.01 -8.37 16.48
C LYS A 440 19.01 -7.04 17.21
N ILE A 441 17.87 -6.35 17.28
CA ILE A 441 17.79 -5.02 17.89
C ILE A 441 17.29 -5.10 19.33
N TRP A 442 16.17 -5.76 19.57
CA TRP A 442 15.54 -5.83 20.90
C TRP A 442 16.50 -6.26 22.03
N PRO A 443 17.34 -7.31 21.88
CA PRO A 443 18.25 -7.72 22.96
C PRO A 443 19.29 -6.66 23.35
N LEU A 444 19.53 -5.67 22.48
CA LEU A 444 20.49 -4.59 22.71
C LEU A 444 19.85 -3.40 23.45
N VAL A 445 18.52 -3.25 23.38
CA VAL A 445 17.83 -2.02 23.79
C VAL A 445 16.72 -2.22 24.82
N GLU A 446 16.33 -3.47 25.10
CA GLU A 446 15.22 -3.82 26.01
C GLU A 446 15.29 -3.12 27.39
N GLN A 447 16.50 -2.93 27.91
CA GLN A 447 16.72 -2.34 29.23
C GLN A 447 16.67 -0.80 29.22
N ASP A 448 16.85 -0.17 28.06
CA ASP A 448 16.85 1.28 27.88
C ASP A 448 15.84 1.76 26.83
N GLN A 449 14.63 1.20 26.95
CA GLN A 449 13.47 1.59 26.16
C GLN A 449 12.30 1.96 27.05
N ILE A 450 11.39 2.75 26.49
CA ILE A 450 10.04 2.98 26.99
C ILE A 450 9.05 2.65 25.88
N SER A 451 7.91 2.05 26.23
CA SER A 451 6.86 1.76 25.25
C SER A 451 5.51 2.32 25.65
N HIS A 452 4.74 2.79 24.68
CA HIS A 452 3.33 3.13 24.88
C HIS A 452 2.47 2.00 24.33
N ASP A 453 1.73 1.36 25.21
CA ASP A 453 1.09 0.06 24.98
C ASP A 453 -0.33 0.04 25.55
N ALA A 454 -1.29 -0.15 24.65
CA ALA A 454 -2.71 -0.19 24.96
C ALA A 454 -3.19 -1.60 25.41
N PHE A 455 -2.50 -2.68 25.05
CA PHE A 455 -3.03 -4.05 25.16
C PHE A 455 -2.09 -5.08 25.77
N SER A 456 -0.79 -4.95 25.59
CA SER A 456 0.24 -5.93 25.97
C SER A 456 1.24 -5.39 27.00
N CYS A 457 0.84 -4.36 27.76
CA CYS A 457 1.73 -3.63 28.66
C CYS A 457 2.39 -4.49 29.76
N THR A 458 1.80 -5.63 30.11
CA THR A 458 2.34 -6.56 31.12
C THR A 458 3.38 -7.53 30.54
N GLU A 459 3.51 -7.61 29.22
CA GLU A 459 4.38 -8.57 28.53
C GLU A 459 5.75 -8.00 28.20
N PHE A 460 5.87 -6.68 28.19
CA PHE A 460 7.10 -5.98 27.83
C PHE A 460 7.50 -5.01 28.95
N PRO A 461 8.80 -4.93 29.29
CA PRO A 461 9.28 -4.04 30.33
C PRO A 461 9.02 -2.57 29.97
N ASN A 462 9.00 -1.69 30.97
CA ASN A 462 8.89 -0.23 30.81
C ASN A 462 7.71 0.23 29.92
N SER A 463 6.62 -0.55 29.90
CA SER A 463 5.41 -0.21 29.18
C SER A 463 4.56 0.77 29.99
N LYS A 464 4.07 1.79 29.30
CA LYS A 464 3.12 2.78 29.80
C LYS A 464 1.84 2.74 28.98
N PRO A 465 0.71 3.13 29.57
CA PRO A 465 -0.49 3.43 28.80
C PRO A 465 -0.27 4.67 27.93
N PHE A 466 -1.15 4.90 26.95
CA PHE A 466 -1.09 6.11 26.14
C PHE A 466 -1.48 7.37 26.94
N PRO A 467 -0.88 8.52 26.63
CA PRO A 467 -1.15 9.78 27.33
C PRO A 467 -2.44 10.48 26.89
N THR A 468 -3.13 9.95 25.88
CA THR A 468 -4.39 10.49 25.37
C THR A 468 -5.45 9.40 25.31
N GLN A 469 -6.72 9.79 25.39
CA GLN A 469 -7.82 8.88 25.15
C GLN A 469 -8.00 8.68 23.65
N ARG A 470 -8.14 7.43 23.20
CA ARG A 470 -8.50 7.10 21.83
C ARG A 470 -9.83 7.75 21.47
N ASP A 471 -9.90 8.25 20.25
CA ASP A 471 -11.12 8.85 19.74
C ASP A 471 -12.18 7.83 19.36
N GLU A 472 -13.42 8.30 19.28
CA GLU A 472 -14.60 7.50 18.95
C GLU A 472 -14.55 6.89 17.54
N ASN A 473 -13.65 7.40 16.69
CA ASN A 473 -13.36 6.83 15.38
C ASN A 473 -12.42 5.62 15.44
N PHE A 474 -11.92 5.26 16.63
CA PHE A 474 -10.99 4.16 16.89
C PHE A 474 -9.68 4.22 16.10
N GLN A 475 -9.29 5.39 15.61
CA GLN A 475 -7.99 5.57 14.99
C GLN A 475 -6.87 5.27 16.01
N HIS A 476 -5.78 4.73 15.50
CA HIS A 476 -4.67 4.26 16.31
C HIS A 476 -3.34 4.45 15.58
N VAL A 477 -2.25 4.49 16.35
CA VAL A 477 -0.90 4.56 15.79
C VAL A 477 -0.62 3.24 15.06
N GLY A 478 -0.24 3.34 13.78
CA GLY A 478 -0.06 2.19 12.90
C GLY A 478 -1.32 1.77 12.13
N GLN A 479 -2.43 2.49 12.24
CA GLN A 479 -3.63 2.25 11.43
C GLN A 479 -3.27 2.30 9.93
N VAL A 480 -3.67 1.26 9.18
CA VAL A 480 -3.48 1.21 7.73
C VAL A 480 -4.55 2.02 7.02
N PHE A 481 -4.16 2.79 6.02
CA PHE A 481 -5.01 3.53 5.11
C PHE A 481 -4.83 3.06 3.66
N PHE A 482 -5.86 3.22 2.85
CA PHE A 482 -5.79 2.96 1.41
C PHE A 482 -5.32 4.21 0.64
N ALA A 483 -5.21 4.08 -0.69
CA ALA A 483 -4.78 5.17 -1.58
C ALA A 483 -5.80 6.32 -1.64
N ASP A 484 -7.04 5.86 -1.62
CA ASP A 484 -8.23 6.51 -1.14
C ASP A 484 -8.00 6.70 0.38
N ASP A 485 -7.89 7.88 0.98
CA ASP A 485 -7.59 8.04 2.43
C ASP A 485 -8.58 7.38 3.45
N SER A 486 -9.33 6.34 3.09
CA SER A 486 -10.14 5.56 4.03
C SER A 486 -9.26 4.60 4.86
N PRO A 487 -9.57 4.44 6.15
CA PRO A 487 -8.89 3.48 7.00
C PRO A 487 -9.30 2.05 6.62
N ARG A 488 -8.39 1.10 6.83
CA ARG A 488 -8.70 -0.33 6.76
C ARG A 488 -9.61 -0.69 7.92
N MET A 489 -10.92 -0.62 7.67
CA MET A 489 -11.97 -0.83 8.67
C MET A 489 -11.84 -2.14 9.45
N GLY A 490 -11.30 -3.19 8.83
CA GLY A 490 -11.04 -4.46 9.51
C GLY A 490 -10.13 -4.32 10.74
N ASP A 491 -9.21 -3.36 10.78
CA ASP A 491 -8.42 -3.08 11.99
C ASP A 491 -9.28 -2.41 13.07
N ILE A 492 -10.11 -1.45 12.66
CA ILE A 492 -11.02 -0.73 13.58
C ILE A 492 -12.08 -1.67 14.17
N ASP A 493 -12.64 -2.56 13.37
CA ASP A 493 -13.71 -3.46 13.79
C ASP A 493 -13.26 -4.44 14.88
N ILE A 494 -11.97 -4.76 14.96
CA ILE A 494 -11.41 -5.59 16.02
C ILE A 494 -11.58 -4.93 17.40
N PHE A 495 -11.48 -3.60 17.49
CA PHE A 495 -11.69 -2.89 18.77
C PHE A 495 -13.10 -3.04 19.30
N LYS A 496 -14.11 -3.16 18.43
CA LYS A 496 -15.52 -3.28 18.85
C LYS A 496 -15.78 -4.53 19.67
N GLY A 497 -14.87 -5.52 19.67
CA GLY A 497 -14.94 -6.74 20.46
C GLY A 497 -13.89 -6.86 21.58
N VAL A 498 -12.95 -5.92 21.73
CA VAL A 498 -11.80 -6.08 22.64
C VAL A 498 -11.55 -4.81 23.46
N LEU A 499 -11.75 -4.91 24.78
CA LEU A 499 -11.39 -3.84 25.72
C LEU A 499 -9.92 -3.95 26.13
N ASN A 500 -9.24 -2.82 26.30
CA ASN A 500 -7.91 -2.75 26.87
C ASN A 500 -7.88 -3.38 28.26
N PRO A 501 -6.86 -4.17 28.63
CA PRO A 501 -6.70 -4.64 29.99
C PRO A 501 -6.64 -3.47 30.97
N LEU A 502 -7.23 -3.62 32.15
CA LEU A 502 -7.27 -2.56 33.17
C LEU A 502 -5.85 -2.07 33.56
N GLN A 503 -4.89 -2.98 33.54
CA GLN A 503 -3.47 -2.73 33.85
C GLN A 503 -2.80 -1.84 32.79
N CYS A 504 -3.34 -1.79 31.57
CA CYS A 504 -2.83 -0.99 30.45
C CYS A 504 -3.59 0.32 30.27
N ARG A 505 -4.39 0.74 31.26
CA ARG A 505 -5.10 2.02 31.26
C ARG A 505 -4.38 3.03 32.14
N PRO A 506 -4.41 4.34 31.83
CA PRO A 506 -3.78 5.35 32.68
C PRO A 506 -4.38 5.39 34.08
N ALA A 507 -3.53 5.70 35.07
CA ALA A 507 -3.99 5.95 36.43
C ALA A 507 -4.99 7.12 36.43
N GLY A 508 -6.17 6.91 37.03
CA GLY A 508 -7.27 7.89 37.01
C GLY A 508 -8.18 7.82 35.78
N HIS A 509 -7.86 6.97 34.79
CA HIS A 509 -8.62 6.80 33.56
C HIS A 509 -8.97 5.34 33.28
N ALA A 510 -9.49 4.64 34.30
CA ALA A 510 -9.94 3.26 34.17
C ALA A 510 -11.09 3.11 33.17
N ASP A 511 -11.79 4.20 32.82
CA ASP A 511 -12.86 4.29 31.84
C ASP A 511 -12.37 4.32 30.37
N TRP A 512 -11.07 4.52 30.12
CA TRP A 512 -10.49 4.50 28.77
C TRP A 512 -10.34 3.06 28.27
N THR A 513 -11.48 2.48 27.88
CA THR A 513 -11.58 1.05 27.58
C THR A 513 -10.99 0.64 26.23
N HIS A 514 -10.62 1.57 25.36
CA HIS A 514 -9.93 1.30 24.08
C HIS A 514 -8.55 1.98 24.00
N GLY A 515 -8.10 2.55 25.13
CA GLY A 515 -6.82 3.21 25.30
C GLY A 515 -6.86 4.70 25.16
#